data_AF-A0AAE3YDT0-F1
#
_entry.id   AF-A0AAE3YDT0-F1
#
_cell.length_a   1.000
_cell.length_b   1.000
_cell.length_c   1.000
_cell.angle_alpha   90.00
_cell.angle_beta   90.00
_cell.angle_gamma   90.00
#
_symmetry.space_group_name_H-M   'P 1'
#
loop_
_entity.id
_entity.type
_entity.pdbx_description
1 polymer ?
#
loop_
_entity_poly.entity_id
_entity_poly.type
_entity_poly.pdbx_seq_one_letter_code
_entity_poly.pdbx_strand_id
1 'polypeptide(L)'
;MPASSSLTSITWGSPLWWESVIGWTRETLREQGIELTGGLVVERQTAWRIEAVAPSSIGPLRFVESHAPHRFEGGLLACAGRFVHGFVNPVVALDEAKARFLVHDDAVPLSLAPAGSAAPTQTQVMRRVGRRALSPTAGLPDPTGDASGDGGTPAPQPSSGFATTEIGDKHIAAEDRAVADAMPEFLPRWAEAQLGLAMHRLDMQQAGAPVMDPSWFPMFVENQIRAHAARPSSDPLHISAEEAARLEAELIPRTQASAQILLDSGIPLMLDPGRIVGTDLGRGSDGLVVRRLPHASIAHPFSALSTAAAARHRAYGDHDEGLAPLVLTYLEAFSRFGTPEELLEVAEHAVRLSPLNDYSASMRIVAGPAPLDEETAARLASLTLDRLRAVGSPPANWAAAFPTLSREEPVAAPIPIRRAARRAR
;
A
#
# COMPACT_ATOMS: atom_id res chain seq x y z
N MET A 1 -11.65 -25.47 -31.04
CA MET A 1 -11.36 -24.53 -29.95
C MET A 1 -12.69 -24.08 -29.37
N PRO A 2 -12.97 -24.25 -28.08
CA PRO A 2 -14.21 -23.73 -27.50
C PRO A 2 -14.17 -22.20 -27.57
N ALA A 3 -15.29 -21.60 -27.96
CA ALA A 3 -15.45 -20.15 -27.96
C ALA A 3 -15.13 -19.64 -26.55
N SER A 4 -14.12 -18.78 -26.42
CA SER A 4 -13.91 -17.99 -25.21
C SER A 4 -15.17 -17.18 -25.00
N SER A 5 -16.06 -17.66 -24.14
CA SER A 5 -17.21 -16.91 -23.67
C SER A 5 -16.69 -15.55 -23.22
N SER A 6 -17.08 -14.51 -23.93
CA SER A 6 -16.87 -13.13 -23.53
C SER A 6 -17.64 -12.94 -22.24
N LEU A 7 -17.00 -13.27 -21.11
CA LEU A 7 -17.49 -12.96 -19.79
C LEU A 7 -17.69 -11.45 -19.79
N THR A 8 -18.95 -11.04 -19.86
CA THR A 8 -19.37 -9.66 -19.68
C THR A 8 -18.71 -9.19 -18.40
N SER A 9 -17.75 -8.27 -18.54
CA SER A 9 -17.07 -7.66 -17.41
C SER A 9 -18.14 -7.05 -16.52
N ILE A 10 -18.39 -7.67 -15.37
CA ILE A 10 -19.32 -7.15 -14.38
C ILE A 10 -18.72 -5.83 -13.88
N THR A 11 -19.37 -4.72 -14.18
CA THR A 11 -18.92 -3.40 -13.74
C THR A 11 -18.94 -3.34 -12.22
N TRP A 12 -17.81 -2.96 -11.63
CA TRP A 12 -17.70 -2.75 -10.18
C TRP A 12 -18.74 -1.78 -9.65
N GLY A 13 -19.31 -2.09 -8.50
CA GLY A 13 -20.39 -1.30 -7.89
C GLY A 13 -21.76 -1.45 -8.55
N SER A 14 -21.89 -2.18 -9.67
CA SER A 14 -23.21 -2.48 -10.26
C SER A 14 -24.05 -3.40 -9.34
N PRO A 15 -25.39 -3.44 -9.49
CA PRO A 15 -26.24 -4.35 -8.71
C PRO A 15 -25.83 -5.81 -8.81
N LEU A 16 -25.52 -6.31 -10.01
CA LEU A 16 -25.06 -7.69 -10.22
C LEU A 16 -23.71 -7.97 -9.55
N TRP A 17 -22.81 -6.97 -9.55
CA TRP A 17 -21.56 -7.08 -8.80
C TRP A 17 -21.82 -7.21 -7.30
N TRP A 18 -22.69 -6.35 -6.75
CA TRP A 18 -23.06 -6.38 -5.34
C TRP A 18 -23.75 -7.68 -4.93
N GLU A 19 -24.66 -8.20 -5.75
CA GLU A 19 -25.26 -9.52 -5.52
C GLU A 19 -24.19 -10.62 -5.47
N SER A 20 -23.20 -10.59 -6.38
CA SER A 20 -22.08 -11.52 -6.34
C SER A 20 -21.23 -11.38 -5.08
N VAL A 21 -20.97 -10.15 -4.62
CA VAL A 21 -20.20 -9.87 -3.40
C VAL A 21 -20.95 -10.36 -2.15
N ILE A 22 -22.24 -10.05 -2.04
CA ILE A 22 -23.09 -10.44 -0.91
C ILE A 22 -23.26 -11.96 -0.89
N GLY A 23 -23.51 -12.59 -2.04
CA GLY A 23 -23.62 -14.04 -2.17
C GLY A 23 -22.34 -14.75 -1.74
N TRP A 24 -21.18 -14.31 -2.26
CA TRP A 24 -19.87 -14.85 -1.87
C TRP A 24 -19.59 -14.66 -0.37
N THR A 25 -19.85 -13.47 0.17
CA THR A 25 -19.63 -13.16 1.59
C THR A 25 -20.48 -14.05 2.48
N ARG A 26 -21.78 -14.18 2.20
CA ARG A 26 -22.71 -15.02 2.97
C ARG A 26 -22.30 -16.48 2.94
N GLU A 27 -22.01 -16.99 1.76
CA GLU A 27 -21.66 -18.40 1.60
C GLU A 27 -20.37 -18.74 2.34
N THR A 28 -19.32 -17.94 2.16
CA THR A 28 -18.01 -18.22 2.77
C THR A 28 -18.07 -18.09 4.30
N LEU A 29 -18.83 -17.14 4.83
CA LEU A 29 -19.00 -17.00 6.29
C LEU A 29 -19.85 -18.13 6.88
N ARG A 30 -20.90 -18.57 6.16
CA ARG A 30 -21.73 -19.70 6.57
C ARG A 30 -20.92 -21.00 6.70
N GLU A 31 -20.00 -21.26 5.78
CA GLU A 31 -19.09 -22.41 5.84
C GLU A 31 -18.19 -22.40 7.10
N GLN A 32 -17.91 -21.21 7.64
CA GLN A 32 -17.12 -21.03 8.86
C GLN A 32 -17.97 -20.91 10.13
N GLY A 33 -19.31 -21.04 10.03
CA GLY A 33 -20.21 -20.86 11.16
C GLY A 33 -20.32 -19.40 11.63
N ILE A 34 -20.02 -18.43 10.77
CA ILE A 34 -20.11 -17.01 11.06
C ILE A 34 -21.39 -16.46 10.42
N GLU A 35 -22.22 -15.79 11.21
CA GLU A 35 -23.46 -15.20 10.73
C GLU A 35 -23.29 -13.71 10.45
N LEU A 36 -23.76 -13.23 9.30
CA LEU A 36 -23.93 -11.80 9.07
C LEU A 36 -25.16 -11.30 9.83
N THR A 37 -24.97 -10.30 10.68
CA THR A 37 -26.05 -9.72 11.51
C THR A 37 -26.64 -8.45 10.89
N GLY A 38 -26.16 -8.05 9.71
CA GLY A 38 -26.62 -6.89 8.95
C GLY A 38 -26.06 -6.86 7.53
N GLY A 39 -26.43 -5.82 6.78
CA GLY A 39 -25.95 -5.62 5.41
C GLY A 39 -24.51 -5.12 5.34
N LEU A 40 -23.88 -5.29 4.17
CA LEU A 40 -22.61 -4.66 3.86
C LEU A 40 -22.82 -3.16 3.66
N VAL A 41 -22.00 -2.34 4.31
CA VAL A 41 -22.00 -0.89 4.13
C VAL A 41 -20.70 -0.49 3.45
N VAL A 42 -20.80 0.12 2.27
CA VAL A 42 -19.65 0.63 1.54
C VAL A 42 -19.02 1.78 2.31
N GLU A 43 -17.75 1.65 2.65
CA GLU A 43 -17.02 2.73 3.31
C GLU A 43 -16.15 3.50 2.33
N ARG A 44 -15.57 2.80 1.34
CA ARG A 44 -14.68 3.40 0.36
C ARG A 44 -14.79 2.67 -0.97
N GLN A 45 -14.87 3.46 -2.03
CA GLN A 45 -14.77 2.98 -3.40
C GLN A 45 -13.82 3.91 -4.15
N THR A 46 -12.86 3.30 -4.85
CA THR A 46 -11.90 3.96 -5.74
C THR A 46 -11.91 3.21 -7.06
N ALA A 47 -11.24 3.74 -8.08
CA ALA A 47 -11.18 3.07 -9.38
C ALA A 47 -10.43 1.72 -9.35
N TRP A 48 -9.66 1.43 -8.30
CA TRP A 48 -8.87 0.19 -8.17
C TRP A 48 -9.13 -0.61 -6.90
N ARG A 49 -10.13 -0.21 -6.08
CA ARG A 49 -10.53 -0.95 -4.88
C ARG A 49 -11.92 -0.58 -4.38
N ILE A 50 -12.66 -1.55 -3.85
CA ILE A 50 -13.87 -1.35 -3.04
C ILE A 50 -13.68 -1.96 -1.65
N GLU A 51 -14.15 -1.24 -0.63
CA GLU A 51 -14.13 -1.65 0.76
C GLU A 51 -15.52 -1.47 1.37
N ALA A 52 -15.99 -2.51 2.06
CA ALA A 52 -17.24 -2.50 2.80
C ALA A 52 -17.06 -3.12 4.18
N VAL A 53 -17.90 -2.72 5.12
CA VAL A 53 -17.96 -3.30 6.47
C VAL A 53 -19.26 -4.06 6.63
N ALA A 54 -19.19 -5.24 7.24
CA ALA A 54 -20.33 -6.09 7.52
C ALA A 54 -20.33 -6.45 9.01
N PRO A 55 -21.41 -6.16 9.76
CA PRO A 55 -21.54 -6.67 11.12
C PRO A 55 -21.77 -8.20 11.08
N SER A 56 -21.11 -8.93 11.98
CA SER A 56 -21.23 -10.40 12.08
C SER A 56 -21.31 -10.87 13.54
N SER A 57 -21.55 -12.16 13.74
CA SER A 57 -21.59 -12.80 15.06
C SER A 57 -20.25 -12.76 15.81
N ILE A 58 -19.13 -12.51 15.13
CA ILE A 58 -17.78 -12.42 15.72
C ILE A 58 -17.22 -10.99 15.72
N GLY A 59 -18.09 -9.98 15.54
CA GLY A 59 -17.70 -8.58 15.39
C GLY A 59 -17.78 -8.11 13.93
N PRO A 60 -17.41 -6.85 13.64
CA PRO A 60 -17.42 -6.37 12.27
C PRO A 60 -16.28 -6.98 11.45
N LEU A 61 -16.62 -7.28 10.20
CA LEU A 61 -15.70 -7.77 9.19
C LEU A 61 -15.57 -6.72 8.11
N ARG A 62 -14.37 -6.59 7.56
CA ARG A 62 -14.11 -5.76 6.38
C ARG A 62 -13.98 -6.64 5.16
N PHE A 63 -14.83 -6.36 4.19
CA PHE A 63 -14.69 -6.81 2.81
C PHE A 63 -13.76 -5.87 2.05
N VAL A 64 -12.85 -6.46 1.28
CA VAL A 64 -12.02 -5.76 0.30
C VAL A 64 -12.06 -6.52 -1.02
N GLU A 65 -12.33 -5.82 -2.11
CA GLU A 65 -12.04 -6.29 -3.47
C GLU A 65 -11.03 -5.32 -4.10
N SER A 66 -9.86 -5.83 -4.44
CA SER A 66 -8.77 -5.06 -5.03
C SER A 66 -8.67 -5.33 -6.54
N HIS A 67 -8.17 -4.36 -7.30
CA HIS A 67 -8.00 -4.55 -8.74
C HIS A 67 -6.94 -5.63 -9.01
N ALA A 68 -7.02 -6.31 -10.17
CA ALA A 68 -6.17 -7.46 -10.50
C ALA A 68 -4.66 -7.31 -10.20
N PRO A 69 -4.02 -6.15 -10.40
CA PRO A 69 -2.60 -5.93 -10.07
C PRO A 69 -2.27 -5.98 -8.56
N HIS A 70 -3.29 -5.86 -7.71
CA HIS A 70 -3.23 -5.94 -6.24
C HIS A 70 -3.86 -7.22 -5.69
N ARG A 71 -4.17 -8.21 -6.53
CA ARG A 71 -4.77 -9.49 -6.10
C ARG A 71 -3.98 -10.26 -5.05
N PHE A 72 -2.68 -10.00 -4.97
CA PHE A 72 -1.78 -10.62 -4.01
C PHE A 72 -2.03 -10.18 -2.56
N GLU A 73 -2.69 -9.04 -2.33
CA GLU A 73 -2.82 -8.45 -1.00
C GLU A 73 -3.48 -9.40 0.01
N GLY A 74 -4.62 -10.00 -0.35
CA GLY A 74 -5.33 -10.92 0.54
C GLY A 74 -4.52 -12.17 0.88
N GLY A 75 -3.88 -12.78 -0.11
CA GLY A 75 -2.98 -13.93 0.10
C GLY A 75 -1.76 -13.57 0.95
N LEU A 76 -1.21 -12.37 0.74
CA LEU A 76 -0.07 -11.86 1.50
C LEU A 76 -0.42 -11.60 2.96
N LEU A 77 -1.56 -10.95 3.23
CA LEU A 77 -2.06 -10.74 4.60
C LEU A 77 -2.33 -12.09 5.30
N ALA A 78 -2.95 -13.03 4.60
CA ALA A 78 -3.18 -14.38 5.12
C ALA A 78 -1.85 -15.09 5.45
N CYS A 79 -0.85 -14.96 4.57
CA CYS A 79 0.47 -15.52 4.80
C CYS A 79 1.17 -14.87 6.00
N ALA A 80 1.23 -13.55 6.05
CA ALA A 80 1.91 -12.80 7.10
C ALA A 80 1.24 -12.98 8.48
N GLY A 81 -0.10 -12.98 8.52
CA GLY A 81 -0.88 -13.16 9.75
C GLY A 81 -0.69 -14.51 10.44
N ARG A 82 -0.21 -15.54 9.72
CA ARG A 82 0.18 -16.83 10.32
C ARG A 82 1.44 -16.75 11.17
N PHE A 83 2.31 -15.79 10.93
CA PHE A 83 3.62 -15.69 11.58
C PHE A 83 3.74 -14.45 12.48
N VAL A 84 2.92 -13.43 12.23
CA VAL A 84 2.97 -12.15 12.96
C VAL A 84 1.62 -11.84 13.62
N HIS A 85 1.29 -12.67 14.61
CA HIS A 85 0.02 -12.61 15.33
C HIS A 85 -0.18 -11.26 16.04
N GLY A 86 -1.42 -10.74 15.99
CA GLY A 86 -1.80 -9.49 16.67
C GLY A 86 -1.21 -8.21 16.06
N PHE A 87 -0.38 -8.31 15.01
CA PHE A 87 0.12 -7.15 14.28
C PHE A 87 -0.39 -7.06 12.85
N VAL A 88 -0.76 -8.17 12.22
CA VAL A 88 -1.44 -8.20 10.92
C VAL A 88 -2.87 -8.69 11.13
N ASN A 89 -3.85 -7.99 10.55
CA ASN A 89 -5.25 -8.40 10.64
C ASN A 89 -5.45 -9.80 10.07
N PRO A 90 -6.08 -10.73 10.82
CA PRO A 90 -6.33 -12.06 10.32
C PRO A 90 -7.34 -12.03 9.16
N VAL A 91 -6.98 -12.71 8.07
CA VAL A 91 -7.86 -12.96 6.93
C VAL A 91 -8.81 -14.10 7.28
N VAL A 92 -10.11 -13.80 7.28
CA VAL A 92 -11.20 -14.74 7.55
C VAL A 92 -11.50 -15.56 6.29
N ALA A 93 -11.53 -14.91 5.13
CA ALA A 93 -11.83 -15.55 3.85
C ALA A 93 -11.05 -14.91 2.71
N LEU A 94 -10.73 -15.70 1.68
CA LEU A 94 -9.96 -15.27 0.52
C LEU A 94 -10.51 -15.92 -0.76
N ASP A 95 -10.77 -15.11 -1.78
CA ASP A 95 -10.97 -15.53 -3.16
C ASP A 95 -9.90 -14.82 -4.02
N GLU A 96 -8.79 -15.54 -4.23
CA GLU A 96 -7.63 -15.05 -4.97
C GLU A 96 -7.97 -14.73 -6.43
N ALA A 97 -8.88 -15.49 -7.03
CA ALA A 97 -9.25 -15.33 -8.44
C ALA A 97 -9.94 -13.99 -8.68
N LYS A 98 -10.76 -13.55 -7.72
CA LYS A 98 -11.44 -12.25 -7.76
C LYS A 98 -10.77 -11.16 -6.94
N ALA A 99 -9.61 -11.43 -6.34
CA ALA A 99 -8.93 -10.50 -5.45
C ALA A 99 -9.82 -10.00 -4.29
N ARG A 100 -10.68 -10.88 -3.77
CA ARG A 100 -11.61 -10.59 -2.67
C ARG A 100 -11.08 -11.19 -1.38
N PHE A 101 -11.22 -10.47 -0.28
CA PHE A 101 -10.94 -11.04 1.03
C PHE A 101 -11.78 -10.39 2.13
N LEU A 102 -11.97 -11.14 3.21
CA LEU A 102 -12.58 -10.67 4.45
C LEU A 102 -11.50 -10.67 5.54
N VAL A 103 -11.41 -9.57 6.29
CA VAL A 103 -10.56 -9.48 7.50
C VAL A 103 -11.38 -9.05 8.69
N HIS A 104 -10.92 -9.36 9.89
CA HIS A 104 -11.45 -8.74 11.10
C HIS A 104 -11.24 -7.22 11.06
N ASP A 105 -12.25 -6.45 11.46
CA ASP A 105 -12.23 -4.98 11.52
C ASP A 105 -12.39 -4.46 12.96
N ASP A 106 -11.67 -5.10 13.88
CA ASP A 106 -11.57 -4.72 15.29
C ASP A 106 -10.69 -3.50 15.54
N ALA A 107 -9.78 -3.20 14.62
CA ALA A 107 -8.98 -1.98 14.63
C ALA A 107 -9.73 -0.78 14.02
N VAL A 108 -9.61 0.39 14.65
CA VAL A 108 -10.07 1.66 14.04
C VAL A 108 -8.99 2.21 13.11
N PRO A 109 -9.29 2.56 11.84
CA PRO A 109 -8.27 3.12 10.94
C PRO A 109 -7.70 4.42 11.50
N LEU A 110 -6.39 4.65 11.35
CA LEU A 110 -5.76 5.88 11.83
C LEU A 110 -6.34 7.14 11.15
N SER A 111 -6.79 7.02 9.89
CA SER A 111 -7.46 8.12 9.18
C SER A 111 -8.78 8.56 9.83
N LEU A 112 -9.36 7.75 10.72
CA LEU A 112 -10.59 8.04 11.47
C LEU A 112 -10.35 8.33 12.96
N ALA A 113 -9.13 8.10 13.46
CA ALA A 113 -8.76 8.38 14.84
C ALA A 113 -8.61 9.91 15.03
N PRO A 114 -9.24 10.52 16.04
CA PRO A 114 -8.97 11.91 16.38
C PRO A 114 -7.51 12.08 16.75
N ALA A 115 -6.84 13.08 16.19
CA ALA A 115 -5.45 13.39 16.53
C ALA A 115 -5.30 13.55 18.05
N GLY A 116 -4.43 12.75 18.66
CA GLY A 116 -4.11 12.83 20.09
C GLY A 116 -5.18 12.31 21.07
N SER A 117 -6.24 11.62 20.62
CA SER A 117 -7.18 10.96 21.53
C SER A 117 -6.95 9.46 21.64
N ALA A 118 -7.35 8.87 22.77
CA ALA A 118 -7.61 7.43 22.82
C ALA A 118 -8.54 7.04 21.65
N ALA A 119 -8.28 5.91 20.99
CA ALA A 119 -9.02 5.50 19.80
C ALA A 119 -10.53 5.54 20.10
N PRO A 120 -11.36 6.10 19.20
CA PRO A 120 -12.81 6.09 19.39
C PRO A 120 -13.25 4.63 19.48
N THR A 121 -14.21 4.33 20.35
CA THR A 121 -14.67 2.94 20.47
C THR A 121 -15.32 2.50 19.16
N GLN A 122 -15.20 1.21 18.82
CA GLN A 122 -15.83 0.64 17.63
C GLN A 122 -17.34 0.95 17.54
N THR A 123 -18.01 1.04 18.69
CA THR A 123 -19.40 1.50 18.82
C THR A 123 -19.62 2.93 18.32
N GLN A 124 -18.65 3.85 18.50
CA GLN A 124 -18.71 5.21 17.97
C GLN A 124 -18.52 5.25 16.45
N VAL A 125 -17.66 4.38 15.91
CA VAL A 125 -17.48 4.21 14.46
C VAL A 125 -18.76 3.64 13.85
N MET A 126 -19.28 2.54 14.39
CA MET A 126 -20.53 1.91 13.93
C MET A 126 -21.74 2.85 14.08
N ARG A 127 -21.78 3.72 15.09
CA ARG A 127 -22.82 4.77 15.19
C ARG A 127 -22.67 5.84 14.11
N ARG A 128 -21.45 6.23 13.72
CA ARG A 128 -21.22 7.17 12.60
C ARG A 128 -21.60 6.52 11.26
N VAL A 129 -21.22 5.27 11.06
CA VAL A 129 -21.57 4.48 9.86
C VAL A 129 -23.08 4.25 9.79
N GLY A 130 -23.71 3.84 10.89
CA GLY A 130 -25.17 3.67 10.99
C GLY A 130 -25.95 4.96 10.76
N ARG A 131 -25.46 6.12 11.25
CA ARG A 131 -26.07 7.44 10.94
C ARG A 131 -25.94 7.82 9.46
N ARG A 132 -24.87 7.40 8.79
CA ARG A 132 -24.72 7.57 7.32
C ARG A 132 -25.63 6.63 6.54
N ALA A 133 -25.74 5.37 6.95
CA ALA A 133 -26.61 4.37 6.32
C ALA A 133 -28.11 4.69 6.46
N LEU A 134 -28.49 5.42 7.51
CA LEU A 134 -29.86 5.90 7.74
C LEU A 134 -30.16 7.26 7.09
N SER A 135 -29.21 7.86 6.36
CA SER A 135 -29.50 9.03 5.51
C SER A 135 -30.16 8.59 4.20
N PRO A 136 -31.33 9.12 3.81
CA PRO A 136 -32.12 8.63 2.67
C PRO A 136 -31.46 8.74 1.28
N THR A 137 -30.27 9.34 1.19
CA THR A 137 -29.57 9.61 -0.07
C THR A 137 -28.56 8.53 -0.50
N ALA A 138 -28.40 7.44 0.27
CA ALA A 138 -27.43 6.36 -0.04
C ALA A 138 -28.01 4.94 0.08
N GLY A 139 -29.32 4.76 -0.08
CA GLY A 139 -29.93 3.44 -0.12
C GLY A 139 -29.65 2.74 -1.45
N LEU A 140 -29.13 1.52 -1.40
CA LEU A 140 -29.20 0.58 -2.53
C LEU A 140 -30.68 0.38 -2.93
N PRO A 141 -30.99 0.23 -4.23
CA PRO A 141 -32.36 -0.07 -4.65
C PRO A 141 -32.82 -1.38 -4.01
N ASP A 142 -33.97 -1.34 -3.34
CA ASP A 142 -34.65 -2.51 -2.81
C ASP A 142 -35.06 -3.43 -3.96
N PRO A 143 -34.54 -4.67 -4.06
CA PRO A 143 -34.85 -5.58 -5.16
C PRO A 143 -36.23 -6.25 -5.03
N THR A 144 -37.03 -5.92 -4.02
CA THR A 144 -38.32 -6.59 -3.75
C THR A 144 -39.59 -5.77 -4.08
N GLY A 145 -39.46 -4.69 -4.85
CA GLY A 145 -40.59 -3.87 -5.26
C GLY A 145 -41.57 -4.61 -6.19
N ASP A 146 -42.73 -4.99 -5.64
CA ASP A 146 -43.85 -5.65 -6.32
C ASP A 146 -44.27 -4.92 -7.62
N ALA A 147 -44.22 -5.68 -8.73
CA ALA A 147 -44.72 -5.25 -10.03
C ALA A 147 -46.24 -5.40 -10.09
N SER A 148 -46.97 -4.34 -9.71
CA SER A 148 -48.41 -4.21 -9.99
C SER A 148 -48.79 -2.73 -10.05
N GLY A 149 -48.77 -2.15 -11.25
CA GLY A 149 -49.17 -0.76 -11.44
C GLY A 149 -48.88 -0.24 -12.84
N ASP A 150 -49.85 -0.43 -13.72
CA ASP A 150 -49.94 0.13 -15.06
C ASP A 150 -50.04 1.67 -14.97
N GLY A 151 -49.07 2.41 -15.51
CA GLY A 151 -49.05 3.87 -15.46
C GLY A 151 -47.67 4.49 -15.70
N GLY A 152 -47.39 4.82 -16.96
CA GLY A 152 -46.10 5.35 -17.42
C GLY A 152 -45.63 6.60 -16.68
N THR A 153 -44.55 6.44 -15.91
CA THR A 153 -43.61 7.51 -15.56
C THR A 153 -42.20 6.93 -15.77
N PRO A 154 -41.31 7.57 -16.54
CA PRO A 154 -39.96 7.04 -16.70
C PRO A 154 -39.28 6.96 -15.33
N ALA A 155 -38.81 5.76 -14.97
CA ALA A 155 -38.09 5.52 -13.73
C ALA A 155 -36.91 6.52 -13.65
N PRO A 156 -36.68 7.15 -12.48
CA PRO A 156 -35.50 7.98 -12.29
C PRO A 156 -34.27 7.13 -12.56
N GLN A 157 -33.50 7.49 -13.59
CA GLN A 157 -32.21 6.85 -13.79
C GLN A 157 -31.37 7.08 -12.52
N PRO A 158 -30.73 6.04 -11.95
CA PRO A 158 -29.80 6.25 -10.85
C PRO A 158 -28.74 7.21 -11.36
N SER A 159 -28.65 8.39 -10.74
CA SER A 159 -27.58 9.33 -11.02
C SER A 159 -26.27 8.59 -10.76
N SER A 160 -25.52 8.28 -11.82
CA SER A 160 -24.17 7.71 -11.77
C SER A 160 -23.14 8.69 -11.20
N GLY A 161 -23.60 9.82 -10.63
CA GLY A 161 -22.79 10.73 -9.84
C GLY A 161 -22.49 10.11 -8.48
N PHE A 162 -21.55 9.18 -8.45
CA PHE A 162 -20.84 8.87 -7.21
C PHE A 162 -20.15 10.16 -6.78
N ALA A 163 -20.59 10.74 -5.67
CA ALA A 163 -19.91 11.86 -5.05
C ALA A 163 -18.53 11.38 -4.61
N THR A 164 -17.53 11.53 -5.47
CA THR A 164 -16.12 11.63 -5.06
C THR A 164 -16.08 12.73 -4.01
N THR A 165 -16.12 12.34 -2.75
CA THR A 165 -16.07 13.28 -1.65
C THR A 165 -14.74 14.00 -1.82
N GLU A 166 -14.75 15.31 -2.05
CA GLU A 166 -13.53 16.13 -2.03
C GLU A 166 -12.88 15.91 -0.67
N ILE A 167 -11.91 15.00 -0.63
CA ILE A 167 -11.04 14.81 0.52
C ILE A 167 -10.11 16.02 0.49
N GLY A 168 -10.57 17.14 1.05
CA GLY A 168 -9.82 18.39 1.04
C GLY A 168 -8.47 18.26 1.76
N ASP A 169 -7.52 19.13 1.40
CA ASP A 169 -6.12 19.11 1.87
C ASP A 169 -5.95 18.98 3.39
N LYS A 170 -6.89 19.53 4.18
CA LYS A 170 -6.90 19.41 5.65
C LYS A 170 -7.02 17.97 6.13
N HIS A 171 -7.77 17.12 5.42
CA HIS A 171 -7.90 15.71 5.79
C HIS A 171 -6.61 14.94 5.51
N ILE A 172 -5.94 15.26 4.40
CA ILE A 172 -4.65 14.66 4.02
C ILE A 172 -3.59 14.99 5.07
N ALA A 173 -3.50 16.25 5.50
CA ALA A 173 -2.54 16.66 6.53
C ALA A 173 -2.79 15.97 7.90
N ALA A 174 -4.05 15.79 8.28
CA ALA A 174 -4.41 15.08 9.52
C ALA A 174 -4.08 13.56 9.43
N GLU A 175 -4.32 12.95 8.27
CA GLU A 175 -3.97 11.55 8.02
C GLU A 175 -2.46 11.34 8.05
N ASP A 176 -1.68 12.20 7.39
CA ASP A 176 -0.22 12.15 7.38
C ASP A 176 0.36 12.31 8.79
N ARG A 177 -0.20 13.22 9.60
CA ARG A 177 0.19 13.36 11.01
C ARG A 177 -0.12 12.12 11.83
N ALA A 178 -1.32 11.54 11.69
CA ALA A 178 -1.68 10.32 12.41
C ALA A 178 -0.77 9.13 12.07
N VAL A 179 -0.38 9.01 10.79
CA VAL A 179 0.61 8.01 10.35
C VAL A 179 1.99 8.31 10.94
N ALA A 180 2.44 9.56 10.88
CA ALA A 180 3.73 9.98 11.43
C ALA A 180 3.85 9.76 12.95
N ASP A 181 2.77 10.05 13.69
CA ASP A 181 2.65 9.82 15.13
C ASP A 181 2.66 8.31 15.48
N ALA A 182 2.22 7.44 14.57
CA ALA A 182 2.20 5.99 14.77
C ALA A 182 3.55 5.30 14.47
N MET A 183 4.47 5.97 13.74
CA MET A 183 5.74 5.36 13.31
C MET A 183 6.62 4.86 14.46
N PRO A 184 6.74 5.55 15.62
CA PRO A 184 7.51 5.04 16.77
C PRO A 184 7.03 3.70 17.32
N GLU A 185 5.73 3.39 17.20
CA GLU A 185 5.16 2.09 17.57
C GLU A 185 5.27 1.09 16.40
N PHE A 186 5.03 1.55 15.17
CA PHE A 186 5.00 0.72 13.97
C PHE A 186 6.37 0.13 13.62
N LEU A 187 7.41 0.96 13.52
CA LEU A 187 8.68 0.55 12.93
C LEU A 187 9.39 -0.55 13.73
N PRO A 188 9.53 -0.49 15.07
CA PRO A 188 10.16 -1.57 15.82
C PRO A 188 9.42 -2.90 15.66
N ARG A 189 8.09 -2.89 15.76
CA ARG A 189 7.25 -4.08 15.55
C ARG A 189 7.36 -4.60 14.13
N TRP A 190 7.47 -3.71 13.15
CA TRP A 190 7.66 -4.08 11.75
C TRP A 190 9.05 -4.67 11.49
N ALA A 191 10.11 -4.17 12.12
CA ALA A 191 11.44 -4.77 12.03
C ALA A 191 11.45 -6.21 12.57
N GLU A 192 10.82 -6.44 13.73
CA GLU A 192 10.64 -7.77 14.30
C GLU A 192 9.84 -8.69 13.34
N ALA A 193 8.74 -8.18 12.80
CA ALA A 193 7.93 -8.89 11.82
C ALA A 193 8.72 -9.26 10.56
N GLN A 194 9.53 -8.34 10.02
CA GLN A 194 10.38 -8.57 8.86
C GLN A 194 11.39 -9.69 9.12
N LEU A 195 12.04 -9.68 10.29
CA LEU A 195 13.01 -10.70 10.67
C LEU A 195 12.34 -12.07 10.86
N GLY A 196 11.14 -12.12 11.46
CA GLY A 196 10.35 -13.35 11.60
C GLY A 196 9.89 -13.89 10.24
N LEU A 197 9.45 -13.02 9.35
CA LEU A 197 8.97 -13.37 8.01
C LEU A 197 10.09 -13.68 7.01
N ALA A 198 11.35 -13.36 7.31
CA ALA A 198 12.48 -13.59 6.41
C ALA A 198 12.60 -15.06 5.97
N MET A 199 12.28 -16.00 6.87
CA MET A 199 12.28 -17.44 6.59
C MET A 199 11.11 -17.89 5.70
N HIS A 200 10.08 -17.06 5.56
CA HIS A 200 8.84 -17.32 4.83
C HIS A 200 8.75 -16.52 3.53
N ARG A 201 9.89 -16.02 3.02
CA ARG A 201 9.95 -15.23 1.79
C ARG A 201 9.31 -15.94 0.59
N LEU A 202 9.55 -17.24 0.45
CA LEU A 202 8.99 -18.03 -0.66
C LEU A 202 7.46 -18.14 -0.54
N ASP A 203 6.93 -18.28 0.68
CA ASP A 203 5.48 -18.34 0.92
C ASP A 203 4.81 -17.02 0.50
N MET A 204 5.44 -15.88 0.82
CA MET A 204 4.95 -14.55 0.42
C MET A 204 5.03 -14.33 -1.10
N GLN A 205 6.07 -14.84 -1.76
CA GLN A 205 6.17 -14.82 -3.23
C GLN A 205 5.10 -15.69 -3.88
N GLN A 206 4.80 -16.87 -3.31
CA GLN A 206 3.72 -17.74 -3.78
C GLN A 206 2.35 -17.09 -3.60
N ALA A 207 2.16 -16.30 -2.54
CA ALA A 207 1.00 -15.43 -2.37
C ALA A 207 0.95 -14.26 -3.37
N GLY A 208 1.95 -14.12 -4.24
CA GLY A 208 1.98 -13.15 -5.34
C GLY A 208 2.66 -11.82 -5.00
N ALA A 209 3.36 -11.71 -3.85
CA ALA A 209 4.09 -10.50 -3.52
C ALA A 209 5.17 -10.22 -4.59
N PRO A 210 5.20 -9.01 -5.18
CA PRO A 210 6.19 -8.65 -6.18
C PRO A 210 7.59 -8.63 -5.55
N VAL A 211 8.62 -8.93 -6.33
CA VAL A 211 10.01 -8.94 -5.86
C VAL A 211 10.74 -7.74 -6.45
N MET A 212 11.34 -6.94 -5.57
CA MET A 212 12.12 -5.76 -5.91
C MET A 212 13.58 -6.04 -5.54
N ASP A 213 14.26 -6.81 -6.39
CA ASP A 213 15.66 -7.19 -6.21
C ASP A 213 16.60 -6.08 -6.72
N PRO A 214 17.49 -5.53 -5.86
CA PRO A 214 18.41 -4.48 -6.26
C PRO A 214 19.29 -4.82 -7.46
N SER A 215 19.60 -6.10 -7.69
CA SER A 215 20.39 -6.52 -8.85
C SER A 215 19.75 -6.17 -10.20
N TRP A 216 18.44 -5.91 -10.23
CA TRP A 216 17.70 -5.60 -11.45
C TRP A 216 17.40 -4.10 -11.59
N PHE A 217 17.64 -3.29 -10.55
CA PHE A 217 17.20 -1.88 -10.54
C PHE A 217 17.81 -1.02 -11.65
N PRO A 218 19.12 -1.10 -11.98
CA PRO A 218 19.68 -0.26 -13.04
C PRO A 218 19.03 -0.54 -14.40
N MET A 219 18.92 -1.82 -14.76
CA MET A 219 18.25 -2.25 -15.99
C MET A 219 16.76 -1.92 -15.97
N PHE A 220 16.10 -2.05 -14.82
CA PHE A 220 14.70 -1.68 -14.66
C PHE A 220 14.50 -0.19 -14.96
N VAL A 221 15.27 0.70 -14.33
CA VAL A 221 15.20 2.16 -14.54
C VAL A 221 15.42 2.52 -16.00
N GLU A 222 16.49 1.99 -16.62
CA GLU A 222 16.78 2.20 -18.04
C GLU A 222 15.60 1.78 -18.94
N ASN A 223 15.05 0.59 -18.69
CA ASN A 223 13.90 0.08 -19.45
C ASN A 223 12.65 0.96 -19.27
N GLN A 224 12.37 1.46 -18.06
CA GLN A 224 11.22 2.32 -17.81
C GLN A 224 11.36 3.69 -18.48
N ILE A 225 12.57 4.28 -18.46
CA ILE A 225 12.84 5.55 -19.15
C ILE A 225 12.58 5.38 -20.66
N ARG A 226 13.16 4.33 -21.27
CA ARG A 226 12.95 4.03 -22.69
C ARG A 226 11.48 3.75 -23.02
N ALA A 227 10.80 2.98 -22.18
CA ALA A 227 9.40 2.66 -22.39
C ALA A 227 8.52 3.91 -22.38
N HIS A 228 8.77 4.85 -21.46
CA HIS A 228 8.04 6.12 -21.39
C HIS A 228 8.37 7.06 -22.54
N ALA A 229 9.63 7.14 -22.96
CA ALA A 229 10.05 7.93 -24.11
C ALA A 229 9.45 7.43 -25.44
N ALA A 230 9.20 6.12 -25.55
CA ALA A 230 8.62 5.49 -26.74
C ALA A 230 7.09 5.66 -26.86
N ARG A 231 6.41 6.19 -25.84
CA ARG A 231 4.96 6.40 -25.87
C ARG A 231 4.60 7.57 -26.80
N PRO A 232 3.38 7.59 -27.38
CA PRO A 232 2.88 8.77 -28.08
C PRO A 232 2.93 10.02 -27.21
N SER A 233 3.22 11.20 -27.77
CA SER A 233 3.32 12.44 -27.00
C SER A 233 2.01 12.90 -26.33
N SER A 234 0.88 12.30 -26.72
CA SER A 234 -0.43 12.51 -26.09
C SER A 234 -0.68 11.58 -24.89
N ASP A 235 0.15 10.55 -24.67
CA ASP A 235 0.04 9.65 -23.52
C ASP A 235 0.51 10.38 -22.25
N PRO A 236 -0.26 10.41 -21.15
CA PRO A 236 0.13 11.12 -19.94
C PRO A 236 1.37 10.54 -19.23
N LEU A 237 1.83 9.34 -19.59
CA LEU A 237 3.09 8.76 -19.15
C LEU A 237 4.27 9.04 -20.10
N HIS A 238 4.07 9.79 -21.19
CA HIS A 238 5.15 10.16 -22.10
C HIS A 238 6.16 11.08 -21.42
N ILE A 239 7.44 10.85 -21.72
CA ILE A 239 8.52 11.79 -21.43
C ILE A 239 9.24 12.15 -22.74
N SER A 240 9.70 13.39 -22.85
CA SER A 240 10.43 13.82 -24.05
C SER A 240 11.78 13.12 -24.18
N ALA A 241 12.33 13.08 -25.40
CA ALA A 241 13.68 12.53 -25.63
C ALA A 241 14.78 13.28 -24.83
N GLU A 242 14.63 14.60 -24.65
CA GLU A 242 15.53 15.41 -23.83
C GLU A 242 15.44 15.02 -22.35
N GLU A 243 14.23 14.86 -21.83
CA GLU A 243 14.02 14.39 -20.45
C GLU A 243 14.55 12.97 -20.27
N ALA A 244 14.34 12.06 -21.21
CA ALA A 244 14.86 10.70 -21.17
C ALA A 244 16.39 10.70 -21.09
N ALA A 245 17.08 11.47 -21.94
CA ALA A 245 18.54 11.58 -21.92
C ALA A 245 19.06 12.14 -20.58
N ARG A 246 18.37 13.14 -20.02
CA ARG A 246 18.69 13.68 -18.68
C ARG A 246 18.53 12.61 -17.60
N LEU A 247 17.39 11.91 -17.57
CA LEU A 247 17.12 10.87 -16.57
C LEU A 247 18.09 9.68 -16.71
N GLU A 248 18.45 9.27 -17.93
CA GLU A 248 19.46 8.21 -18.14
C GLU A 248 20.82 8.63 -17.57
N ALA A 249 21.27 9.84 -17.85
CA ALA A 249 22.54 10.37 -17.37
C ALA A 249 22.60 10.52 -15.84
N GLU A 250 21.48 10.90 -15.22
CA GLU A 250 21.41 11.14 -13.77
C GLU A 250 21.09 9.87 -12.96
N LEU A 251 20.06 9.12 -13.36
CA LEU A 251 19.49 8.06 -12.52
C LEU A 251 20.23 6.73 -12.64
N ILE A 252 20.73 6.36 -13.83
CA ILE A 252 21.36 5.05 -14.03
C ILE A 252 22.61 4.88 -13.16
N PRO A 253 23.59 5.82 -13.17
CA PRO A 253 24.80 5.67 -12.34
C PRO A 253 24.49 5.66 -10.84
N ARG A 254 23.57 6.54 -10.38
CA ARG A 254 23.14 6.61 -8.98
C ARG A 254 22.44 5.33 -8.51
N THR A 255 21.59 4.79 -9.38
CA THR A 255 20.87 3.53 -9.13
C THR A 255 21.86 2.37 -9.05
N GLN A 256 22.82 2.30 -9.97
CA GLN A 256 23.85 1.26 -9.98
C GLN A 256 24.71 1.29 -8.71
N ALA A 257 25.20 2.47 -8.31
CA ALA A 257 25.99 2.62 -7.10
C ALA A 257 25.21 2.19 -5.84
N SER A 258 23.98 2.66 -5.69
CA SER A 258 23.14 2.33 -4.53
C SER A 258 22.77 0.84 -4.51
N ALA A 259 22.40 0.27 -5.66
CA ALA A 259 22.05 -1.14 -5.77
C ALA A 259 23.23 -2.04 -5.39
N GLN A 260 24.45 -1.68 -5.80
CA GLN A 260 25.65 -2.43 -5.45
C GLN A 260 25.89 -2.45 -3.94
N ILE A 261 25.72 -1.32 -3.25
CA ILE A 261 25.84 -1.25 -1.78
C ILE A 261 24.80 -2.13 -1.10
N LEU A 262 23.55 -2.13 -1.58
CA LEU A 262 22.51 -3.00 -1.03
C LEU A 262 22.86 -4.48 -1.22
N LEU A 263 23.39 -4.88 -2.38
CA LEU A 263 23.82 -6.25 -2.65
C LEU A 263 24.99 -6.67 -1.75
N ASP A 264 25.97 -5.78 -1.57
CA ASP A 264 27.18 -6.07 -0.79
C ASP A 264 26.91 -6.10 0.73
N SER A 265 25.82 -5.48 1.20
CA SER A 265 25.41 -5.52 2.61
C SER A 265 25.13 -6.94 3.14
N GLY A 266 24.77 -7.88 2.25
CA GLY A 266 24.39 -9.24 2.62
C GLY A 266 23.08 -9.34 3.43
N ILE A 267 22.33 -8.24 3.56
CA ILE A 267 21.00 -8.23 4.18
C ILE A 267 20.00 -8.88 3.21
N PRO A 268 19.30 -9.95 3.60
CA PRO A 268 18.37 -10.63 2.70
C PRO A 268 17.13 -9.76 2.43
N LEU A 269 16.51 -9.94 1.26
CA LEU A 269 15.22 -9.33 0.95
C LEU A 269 14.15 -9.86 1.90
N MET A 270 13.30 -8.96 2.39
CA MET A 270 12.22 -9.23 3.34
C MET A 270 10.92 -8.56 2.87
N LEU A 271 9.84 -8.76 3.61
CA LEU A 271 8.59 -8.05 3.34
C LEU A 271 8.77 -6.56 3.61
N ASP A 272 8.73 -5.75 2.57
CA ASP A 272 8.61 -4.30 2.63
C ASP A 272 7.11 -3.94 2.59
N PRO A 273 6.61 -3.06 3.48
CA PRO A 273 5.20 -2.70 3.47
C PRO A 273 4.87 -1.78 2.29
N GLY A 274 5.89 -1.22 1.64
CA GLY A 274 5.77 -0.13 0.68
C GLY A 274 5.25 1.13 1.38
N ARG A 275 4.56 1.98 0.60
CA ARG A 275 3.86 3.14 1.14
C ARG A 275 2.72 2.72 2.08
N ILE A 276 2.77 3.25 3.31
CA ILE A 276 1.69 3.17 4.29
C ILE A 276 0.93 4.49 4.33
N VAL A 277 -0.41 4.41 4.27
CA VAL A 277 -1.32 5.53 4.56
C VAL A 277 -2.20 5.22 5.78
N GLY A 278 -2.96 6.20 6.28
CA GLY A 278 -3.71 6.08 7.53
C GLY A 278 -4.84 5.06 7.49
N THR A 279 -5.21 4.57 6.31
CA THR A 279 -6.16 3.46 6.14
C THR A 279 -5.52 2.08 6.12
N ASP A 280 -4.19 1.98 5.99
CA ASP A 280 -3.47 0.71 6.04
C ASP A 280 -3.12 0.30 7.47
N LEU A 281 -3.11 1.26 8.39
CA LEU A 281 -2.92 1.04 9.81
C LEU A 281 -4.21 1.30 10.58
N GLY A 282 -4.39 0.58 11.68
CA GLY A 282 -5.42 0.89 12.65
C GLY A 282 -4.96 0.62 14.07
N ARG A 283 -5.78 1.06 15.03
CA ARG A 283 -5.55 0.82 16.46
C ARG A 283 -6.61 -0.15 16.97
N GLY A 284 -6.19 -1.37 17.31
CA GLY A 284 -7.00 -2.39 17.97
C GLY A 284 -6.88 -2.31 19.49
N SER A 285 -7.40 -3.30 20.21
CA SER A 285 -7.29 -3.39 21.68
C SER A 285 -5.85 -3.51 22.15
N ASP A 286 -5.03 -4.21 21.36
CA ASP A 286 -3.66 -4.61 21.74
C ASP A 286 -2.60 -3.71 21.10
N GLY A 287 -3.02 -2.57 20.53
CA GLY A 287 -2.13 -1.57 19.92
C GLY A 287 -2.35 -1.44 18.42
N LEU A 288 -1.29 -1.01 17.72
CA LEU A 288 -1.29 -0.81 16.28
C LEU A 288 -1.42 -2.15 15.54
N VAL A 289 -2.18 -2.14 14.45
CA VAL A 289 -2.39 -3.30 13.58
C VAL A 289 -2.29 -2.87 12.12
N VAL A 290 -1.60 -3.69 11.32
CA VAL A 290 -1.56 -3.63 9.86
C VAL A 290 -2.83 -4.24 9.33
N ARG A 291 -3.66 -3.38 8.74
CA ARG A 291 -4.94 -3.77 8.14
C ARG A 291 -4.78 -4.19 6.69
N ARG A 292 -3.79 -3.62 6.00
CA ARG A 292 -3.61 -3.72 4.55
C ARG A 292 -2.17 -3.56 4.14
N LEU A 293 -1.85 -4.09 2.95
CA LEU A 293 -0.50 -4.09 2.38
C LEU A 293 -0.56 -3.91 0.84
N PRO A 294 -1.24 -2.87 0.32
CA PRO A 294 -1.50 -2.76 -1.12
C PRO A 294 -0.24 -2.47 -1.93
N HIS A 295 0.78 -1.88 -1.28
CA HIS A 295 2.06 -1.51 -1.88
C HIS A 295 3.20 -2.47 -1.50
N ALA A 296 2.90 -3.55 -0.79
CA ALA A 296 3.95 -4.42 -0.27
C ALA A 296 4.69 -5.18 -1.38
N SER A 297 5.94 -5.47 -1.08
CA SER A 297 6.85 -6.21 -1.96
C SER A 297 7.89 -6.97 -1.15
N ILE A 298 8.57 -7.93 -1.77
CA ILE A 298 9.79 -8.52 -1.24
C ILE A 298 10.95 -7.66 -1.72
N ALA A 299 11.48 -6.81 -0.84
CA ALA A 299 12.49 -5.80 -1.15
C ALA A 299 13.55 -5.73 -0.04
N HIS A 300 14.51 -4.80 -0.17
CA HIS A 300 15.44 -4.53 0.91
C HIS A 300 14.67 -4.00 2.14
N PRO A 301 14.86 -4.55 3.36
CA PRO A 301 14.00 -4.23 4.51
C PRO A 301 13.99 -2.74 4.84
N PHE A 302 15.13 -2.07 4.64
CA PHE A 302 15.30 -0.65 4.98
C PHE A 302 14.54 0.30 4.04
N SER A 303 13.95 -0.19 2.94
CA SER A 303 13.02 0.61 2.13
C SER A 303 11.80 1.08 2.94
N ALA A 304 11.41 0.36 4.01
CA ALA A 304 10.33 0.75 4.90
C ALA A 304 10.58 2.09 5.61
N LEU A 305 11.85 2.50 5.76
CA LEU A 305 12.21 3.78 6.37
C LEU A 305 11.81 4.98 5.51
N SER A 306 11.65 4.80 4.19
CA SER A 306 11.21 5.90 3.32
C SER A 306 9.76 6.30 3.60
N THR A 307 8.91 5.33 3.93
CA THR A 307 7.54 5.57 4.36
C THR A 307 7.49 6.39 5.64
N ALA A 308 8.34 6.07 6.62
CA ALA A 308 8.44 6.85 7.85
C ALA A 308 8.98 8.26 7.60
N ALA A 309 10.09 8.38 6.85
CA ALA A 309 10.66 9.68 6.50
C ALA A 309 9.66 10.56 5.75
N ALA A 310 8.94 10.00 4.76
CA ALA A 310 7.97 10.74 3.97
C ALA A 310 6.72 11.15 4.80
N ALA A 311 6.19 10.26 5.65
CA ALA A 311 5.07 10.61 6.53
C ALA A 311 5.45 11.72 7.50
N ARG A 312 6.64 11.62 8.10
CA ARG A 312 7.13 12.62 9.05
C ARG A 312 7.48 13.95 8.39
N HIS A 313 8.06 13.95 7.20
CA HIS A 313 8.28 15.17 6.41
C HIS A 313 6.96 15.90 6.14
N ARG A 314 5.92 15.17 5.71
CA ARG A 314 4.59 15.78 5.47
C ARG A 314 3.93 16.31 6.76
N ALA A 315 4.18 15.67 7.89
CA ALA A 315 3.58 16.05 9.17
C ALA A 315 4.31 17.18 9.93
N TYR A 316 5.64 17.24 9.85
CA TYR A 316 6.50 18.10 10.67
C TYR A 316 7.55 18.90 9.89
N GLY A 317 7.70 18.68 8.58
CA GLY A 317 8.65 19.39 7.72
C GLY A 317 10.07 18.83 7.73
N ASP A 318 11.03 19.63 7.25
CA ASP A 318 12.43 19.22 7.04
C ASP A 318 13.24 19.06 8.34
N HIS A 319 12.87 19.81 9.38
CA HIS A 319 13.62 19.86 10.65
C HIS A 319 13.04 18.93 11.72
N ASP A 320 12.52 17.79 11.29
CA ASP A 320 11.95 16.82 12.21
C ASP A 320 13.04 16.07 13.01
N GLU A 321 13.25 16.52 14.25
CA GLU A 321 14.20 15.92 15.19
C GLU A 321 13.85 14.48 15.58
N GLY A 322 12.60 14.04 15.38
CA GLY A 322 12.16 12.70 15.72
C GLY A 322 12.54 11.62 14.70
N LEU A 323 12.98 11.99 13.49
CA LEU A 323 13.32 11.00 12.45
C LEU A 323 14.58 10.20 12.81
N ALA A 324 15.64 10.85 13.27
CA ALA A 324 16.91 10.17 13.53
C ALA A 324 16.80 9.08 14.63
N PRO A 325 16.23 9.36 15.83
CA PRO A 325 16.03 8.32 16.86
C PRO A 325 15.14 7.17 16.39
N LEU A 326 14.14 7.48 15.57
CA LEU A 326 13.23 6.48 15.01
C LEU A 326 13.94 5.50 14.06
N VAL A 327 14.75 6.03 13.15
CA VAL A 327 15.57 5.22 12.23
C VAL A 327 16.56 4.35 13.01
N LEU A 328 17.28 4.93 13.98
CA LEU A 328 18.27 4.19 14.76
C LEU A 328 17.63 3.04 15.57
N THR A 329 16.48 3.28 16.19
CA THR A 329 15.71 2.24 16.89
C THR A 329 15.31 1.10 15.94
N TYR A 330 14.88 1.43 14.71
CA TYR A 330 14.55 0.42 13.70
C TYR A 330 15.78 -0.40 13.27
N LEU A 331 16.93 0.26 13.05
CA LEU A 331 18.17 -0.39 12.63
C LEU A 331 18.78 -1.30 13.71
N GLU A 332 18.50 -1.04 15.00
CA GLU A 332 18.98 -1.86 16.11
C GLU A 332 18.58 -3.35 15.98
N ALA A 333 17.38 -3.62 15.46
CA ALA A 333 16.90 -4.97 15.17
C ALA A 333 17.78 -5.73 14.15
N PHE A 334 18.54 -4.99 13.33
CA PHE A 334 19.41 -5.50 12.28
C PHE A 334 20.90 -5.48 12.66
N SER A 335 21.24 -5.19 13.91
CA SER A 335 22.63 -5.15 14.44
C SER A 335 23.49 -6.39 14.16
N ARG A 336 22.87 -7.53 13.86
CA ARG A 336 23.59 -8.74 13.40
C ARG A 336 24.23 -8.62 12.00
N PHE A 337 23.87 -7.61 11.22
CA PHE A 337 24.32 -7.40 9.85
C PHE A 337 25.43 -6.36 9.71
N GLY A 338 25.70 -5.54 10.73
CA GLY A 338 26.72 -4.49 10.70
C GLY A 338 26.68 -3.59 11.93
N THR A 339 27.63 -2.66 12.02
CA THR A 339 27.59 -1.60 13.05
C THR A 339 26.47 -0.59 12.77
N PRO A 340 26.06 0.23 13.75
CA PRO A 340 25.05 1.27 13.50
C PRO A 340 25.39 2.20 12.34
N GLU A 341 26.66 2.56 12.17
CA GLU A 341 27.14 3.42 11.07
C GLU A 341 27.01 2.71 9.71
N GLU A 342 27.45 1.44 9.63
CA GLU A 342 27.33 0.63 8.41
C GLU A 342 25.86 0.42 8.01
N LEU A 343 24.99 0.13 8.98
CA LEU A 343 23.56 -0.07 8.73
C LEU A 343 22.87 1.23 8.28
N LEU A 344 23.29 2.36 8.85
CA LEU A 344 22.74 3.67 8.48
C LEU A 344 23.16 4.07 7.05
N GLU A 345 24.40 3.78 6.65
CA GLU A 345 24.87 3.95 5.27
C GLU A 345 24.03 3.10 4.30
N VAL A 346 23.84 1.81 4.60
CA VAL A 346 22.99 0.92 3.79
C VAL A 346 21.54 1.43 3.74
N ALA A 347 21.01 1.93 4.85
CA ALA A 347 19.65 2.45 4.94
C ALA A 347 19.44 3.66 4.02
N GLU A 348 20.41 4.56 3.91
CA GLU A 348 20.33 5.68 2.99
C GLU A 348 20.14 5.22 1.55
N HIS A 349 20.92 4.24 1.10
CA HIS A 349 20.80 3.70 -0.25
C HIS A 349 19.46 2.98 -0.49
N ALA A 350 18.93 2.30 0.53
CA ALA A 350 17.62 1.66 0.45
C ALA A 350 16.49 2.69 0.36
N VAL A 351 16.60 3.81 1.09
CA VAL A 351 15.64 4.92 1.05
C VAL A 351 15.68 5.63 -0.30
N ARG A 352 16.87 5.91 -0.84
CA ARG A 352 17.07 6.50 -2.18
C ARG A 352 16.44 5.66 -3.30
N LEU A 353 16.45 4.33 -3.17
CA LEU A 353 15.89 3.40 -4.16
C LEU A 353 14.43 3.03 -3.93
N SER A 354 13.89 3.28 -2.73
CA SER A 354 12.50 2.96 -2.40
C SER A 354 11.42 3.57 -3.32
N PRO A 355 11.61 4.73 -4.00
CA PRO A 355 10.63 5.22 -4.97
C PRO A 355 10.36 4.23 -6.11
N LEU A 356 11.27 3.27 -6.39
CA LEU A 356 11.04 2.21 -7.37
C LEU A 356 9.93 1.24 -6.96
N ASN A 357 9.79 0.94 -5.66
CA ASN A 357 8.71 0.07 -5.16
C ASN A 357 7.35 0.73 -5.42
N ASP A 358 7.27 2.02 -5.09
CA ASP A 358 6.10 2.87 -5.27
C ASP A 358 5.76 3.11 -6.74
N TYR A 359 6.77 3.33 -7.57
CA TYR A 359 6.64 3.41 -9.02
C TYR A 359 6.05 2.11 -9.58
N SER A 360 6.63 0.96 -9.22
CA SER A 360 6.18 -0.35 -9.67
C SER A 360 4.74 -0.66 -9.24
N ALA A 361 4.38 -0.32 -8.00
CA ALA A 361 3.02 -0.43 -7.51
C ALA A 361 2.03 0.49 -8.27
N SER A 362 2.47 1.67 -8.69
CA SER A 362 1.60 2.63 -9.39
C SER A 362 1.44 2.29 -10.87
N MET A 363 2.51 1.87 -11.53
CA MET A 363 2.46 1.37 -12.91
C MET A 363 1.51 0.20 -13.05
N ARG A 364 1.41 -0.66 -12.04
CA ARG A 364 0.42 -1.74 -11.97
C ARG A 364 -1.03 -1.23 -12.04
N ILE A 365 -1.33 -0.12 -11.37
CA ILE A 365 -2.66 0.52 -11.44
C ILE A 365 -2.87 1.16 -12.80
N VAL A 366 -1.92 1.98 -13.25
CA VAL A 366 -2.06 2.78 -14.49
C VAL A 366 -2.07 1.91 -15.74
N ALA A 367 -1.27 0.84 -15.80
CA ALA A 367 -1.25 -0.10 -16.92
C ALA A 367 -2.34 -1.17 -16.84
N GLY A 368 -3.04 -1.26 -15.72
CA GLY A 368 -4.11 -2.24 -15.52
C GLY A 368 -5.39 -1.86 -16.27
N PRO A 369 -6.32 -2.81 -16.49
CA PRO A 369 -7.61 -2.55 -17.14
C PRO A 369 -8.60 -1.76 -16.26
N ALA A 370 -8.12 -1.00 -15.27
CA ALA A 370 -8.98 -0.27 -14.36
C ALA A 370 -9.74 0.81 -15.16
N PRO A 371 -11.06 0.96 -14.95
CA PRO A 371 -11.84 2.01 -15.59
C PRO A 371 -11.54 3.35 -14.89
N LEU A 372 -10.36 3.90 -15.16
CA LEU A 372 -9.98 5.23 -14.71
C LEU A 372 -10.62 6.26 -15.66
N ASP A 373 -11.25 7.29 -15.10
CA ASP A 373 -11.52 8.49 -15.89
C ASP A 373 -10.21 9.17 -16.31
N GLU A 374 -10.29 10.01 -17.34
CA GLU A 374 -9.12 10.64 -17.96
C GLU A 374 -8.32 11.50 -16.97
N GLU A 375 -9.01 12.23 -16.08
CA GLU A 375 -8.37 13.08 -15.07
C GLU A 375 -7.60 12.25 -14.04
N THR A 376 -8.21 11.19 -13.52
CA THR A 376 -7.59 10.27 -12.57
C THR A 376 -6.41 9.54 -13.21
N ALA A 377 -6.55 9.11 -14.45
CA ALA A 377 -5.47 8.48 -15.21
C ALA A 377 -4.29 9.45 -15.38
N ALA A 378 -4.54 10.70 -15.78
CA ALA A 378 -3.51 11.71 -15.94
C ALA A 378 -2.81 12.05 -14.62
N ARG A 379 -3.57 12.20 -13.53
CA ARG A 379 -3.03 12.44 -12.18
C ARG A 379 -2.14 11.29 -11.71
N LEU A 380 -2.59 10.05 -11.88
CA LEU A 380 -1.81 8.88 -11.51
C LEU A 380 -0.55 8.72 -12.37
N ALA A 381 -0.64 9.04 -13.66
CA ALA A 381 0.50 9.05 -14.56
C ALA A 381 1.57 10.04 -14.10
N SER A 382 1.17 11.29 -13.79
CA SER A 382 2.09 12.31 -13.24
C SER A 382 2.76 11.83 -11.95
N LEU A 383 1.96 11.37 -10.98
CA LEU A 383 2.49 10.85 -9.70
C LEU A 383 3.41 9.63 -9.90
N THR A 384 3.18 8.84 -10.94
CA THR A 384 4.03 7.70 -11.28
C THR A 384 5.37 8.17 -11.84
N LEU A 385 5.38 9.13 -12.77
CA LEU A 385 6.62 9.70 -13.29
C LEU A 385 7.41 10.44 -12.20
N ASP A 386 6.75 11.14 -11.28
CA ASP A 386 7.43 11.81 -10.16
C ASP A 386 8.17 10.84 -9.26
N ARG A 387 7.63 9.63 -9.06
CA ARG A 387 8.34 8.57 -8.31
C ARG A 387 9.57 8.05 -9.05
N LEU A 388 9.50 7.94 -10.38
CA LEU A 388 10.68 7.59 -11.18
C LEU A 388 11.75 8.68 -11.08
N ARG A 389 11.36 9.96 -11.15
CA ARG A 389 12.26 11.11 -11.01
C ARG A 389 12.88 11.22 -9.62
N ALA A 390 12.18 10.77 -8.58
CA ALA A 390 12.66 10.79 -7.21
C ALA A 390 13.72 9.72 -6.90
N VAL A 391 13.94 8.75 -7.80
CA VAL A 391 14.96 7.70 -7.60
C VAL A 391 16.34 8.31 -7.39
N GLY A 392 17.07 7.82 -6.40
CA GLY A 392 18.40 8.33 -6.07
C GLY A 392 18.42 9.55 -5.13
N SER A 393 17.26 10.15 -4.87
CA SER A 393 17.10 11.29 -3.96
C SER A 393 16.35 10.85 -2.70
N PRO A 394 16.96 10.93 -1.50
CA PRO A 394 16.22 10.67 -0.28
C PRO A 394 15.24 11.83 0.01
N PRO A 395 14.22 11.62 0.86
CA PRO A 395 13.36 12.71 1.34
C PRO A 395 14.18 13.85 1.98
N ALA A 396 13.76 15.10 1.85
CA ALA A 396 14.53 16.26 2.30
C ALA A 396 14.87 16.23 3.81
N ASN A 397 13.95 15.74 4.65
CA ASN A 397 14.19 15.56 6.08
C ASN A 397 15.21 14.45 6.41
N TRP A 398 15.48 13.50 5.49
CA TRP A 398 16.55 12.51 5.67
C TRP A 398 17.91 13.18 5.72
N ALA A 399 18.17 14.10 4.79
CA ALA A 399 19.43 14.82 4.73
C ALA A 399 19.64 15.73 5.95
N ALA A 400 18.57 16.33 6.46
CA ALA A 400 18.59 17.10 7.69
C ALA A 400 18.86 16.24 8.93
N ALA A 401 18.28 15.03 8.99
CA ALA A 401 18.48 14.08 10.08
C ALA A 401 19.90 13.46 10.08
N PHE A 402 20.50 13.28 8.90
CA PHE A 402 21.80 12.62 8.73
C PHE A 402 22.78 13.42 7.85
N PRO A 403 23.22 14.60 8.31
CA PRO A 403 24.03 15.52 7.50
C PRO A 403 25.42 14.97 7.14
N THR A 404 25.93 14.00 7.90
CA THR A 404 27.24 13.38 7.65
C THR A 404 27.24 12.43 6.46
N LEU A 405 26.08 11.85 6.13
CA LEU A 405 25.94 10.91 5.02
C LEU A 405 25.59 11.62 3.71
N SER A 406 24.91 12.77 3.81
CA SER A 406 24.41 13.53 2.66
C SER A 406 25.50 14.32 1.92
N ARG A 407 26.77 14.20 2.31
CA ARG A 407 27.86 14.73 1.52
C ARG A 407 28.00 13.84 0.30
N GLU A 408 27.54 14.33 -0.86
CA GLU A 408 27.91 13.78 -2.16
C GLU A 408 29.43 13.94 -2.32
N GLU A 409 30.22 13.11 -1.64
CA GLU A 409 31.60 12.94 -2.03
C GLU A 409 31.58 12.32 -3.44
N PRO A 410 32.33 12.90 -4.40
CA PRO A 410 32.41 12.36 -5.75
C PRO A 410 32.83 10.90 -5.63
N VAL A 411 31.98 9.99 -6.13
CA VAL A 411 32.08 8.52 -6.03
C VAL A 411 33.55 8.08 -5.91
N ALA A 412 34.03 8.00 -4.66
CA ALA A 412 35.37 7.53 -4.39
C ALA A 412 35.39 6.03 -4.70
N ALA A 413 36.55 5.51 -5.10
CA ALA A 413 36.72 4.10 -5.41
C ALA A 413 36.08 3.21 -4.31
N PRO A 414 35.40 2.12 -4.68
CA PRO A 414 34.58 1.33 -3.76
C PRO A 414 35.37 0.99 -2.50
N ILE A 415 34.85 1.41 -1.34
CA ILE A 415 35.40 1.04 -0.04
C ILE A 415 35.37 -0.49 0.01
N PRO A 416 36.51 -1.18 0.22
CA PRO A 416 36.50 -2.62 0.37
C PRO A 416 35.74 -2.95 1.66
N ILE A 417 34.43 -3.21 1.53
CA ILE A 417 33.61 -3.79 2.60
C ILE A 417 34.34 -5.07 2.96
N ARG A 418 34.92 -5.10 4.16
CA ARG A 418 35.58 -6.30 4.68
C ARG A 418 34.49 -7.36 4.71
N ARG A 419 34.52 -8.29 3.75
CA ARG A 419 33.73 -9.53 3.82
C ARG A 419 34.01 -10.12 5.19
N ALA A 420 33.09 -9.93 6.13
CA ALA A 420 33.11 -10.61 7.39
C ALA A 420 33.14 -12.10 7.01
N ALA A 421 34.32 -12.71 7.15
CA ALA A 421 34.47 -14.14 6.97
C ALA A 421 33.55 -14.78 8.00
N ARG A 422 32.32 -15.10 7.55
CA ARG A 422 31.30 -15.79 8.32
C ARG A 422 31.91 -17.11 8.78
N ARG A 423 32.51 -17.10 9.97
CA ARG A 423 32.78 -18.31 10.73
C ARG A 423 31.41 -18.81 11.20
N ALA A 424 30.73 -19.56 10.35
CA ALA A 424 29.65 -20.42 10.79
C ALA A 424 30.28 -21.53 11.66
N ARG A 425 30.02 -21.47 12.96
CA ARG A 425 30.01 -22.61 13.86
C ARG A 425 28.57 -22.89 14.24
#